data_AF-A0A844HZA3-F1
#
_entry.id   AF-A0A844HZA3-F1
#
_cell.length_a   1.000
_cell.length_b   1.000
_cell.length_c   1.000
_cell.angle_alpha   90.00
_cell.angle_beta   90.00
_cell.angle_gamma   90.00
#
_symmetry.space_group_name_H-M   'P 1'
#
loop_
_entity.id
_entity.type
_entity.pdbx_description
1 polymer ?
#
loop_
_entity_poly.entity_id
_entity_poly.type
_entity_poly.pdbx_seq_one_letter_code
_entity_poly.pdbx_strand_id
1 'polypeptide(L)'
;MEQMSFNQNLAYNPNALSCSVPATAARERRSVIRARRSPESTETKASGNVTEIILPEGQVENFQLLLPMLTQLNQEKRWLAWIDPPQALVSKWQKMHGIVAGELLVLRSTPDYSAQELAERALSAGTCHAVVMWTRKLGRAAFESLQKASAEGNSHGVVLRQR
;
A
#
# COMPACT_ATOMS: atom_id res chain seq x y z
N MET A 1 44.99 -12.28 4.08
CA MET A 1 45.01 -11.24 5.12
C MET A 1 45.22 -9.92 4.42
N GLU A 2 44.14 -9.34 3.91
CA GLU A 2 44.16 -8.01 3.31
C GLU A 2 43.44 -7.08 4.28
N GLN A 3 44.22 -6.17 4.84
CA GLN A 3 43.76 -5.10 5.71
C GLN A 3 43.21 -3.99 4.82
N MET A 4 41.93 -3.64 4.97
CA MET A 4 41.38 -2.40 4.43
C MET A 4 40.88 -1.54 5.58
N SER A 5 41.59 -0.43 5.78
CA SER A 5 41.30 0.65 6.72
C SER A 5 39.88 1.16 6.56
N PHE A 6 39.09 1.05 7.62
CA PHE A 6 37.85 1.82 7.78
C PHE A 6 38.21 3.24 8.25
N ASN A 7 38.04 4.21 7.37
CA ASN A 7 38.10 5.62 7.75
C ASN A 7 36.90 5.98 8.63
N GLN A 8 37.23 6.49 9.82
CA GLN A 8 36.33 7.14 10.76
C GLN A 8 35.71 8.39 10.12
N ASN A 9 34.39 8.55 10.21
CA ASN A 9 33.78 9.86 10.09
C ASN A 9 32.87 10.17 11.28
N LEU A 10 33.07 11.40 11.74
CA LEU A 10 32.71 11.96 13.02
C LEU A 10 31.20 12.01 13.28
N ALA A 11 30.87 11.61 14.51
CA ALA A 11 30.04 12.35 15.47
C ALA A 11 29.29 13.58 14.94
N TYR A 12 27.95 13.51 14.97
CA TYR A 12 27.11 14.69 15.19
C TYR A 12 26.20 14.43 16.38
N ASN A 13 26.48 15.13 17.47
CA ASN A 13 25.75 15.11 18.75
C ASN A 13 24.83 16.32 18.79
N PRO A 14 23.49 16.18 18.79
CA PRO A 14 22.59 17.30 18.94
C PRO A 14 22.25 17.48 20.43
N ASN A 15 23.14 18.08 21.21
CA ASN A 15 22.75 18.62 22.51
C ASN A 15 23.61 19.83 22.94
N ALA A 16 23.15 21.02 22.55
CA ALA A 16 23.48 22.34 23.10
C ALA A 16 22.54 23.32 22.34
N LEU A 17 21.72 24.20 22.91
CA LEU A 17 21.81 24.99 24.13
C LEU A 17 20.39 25.41 24.57
N SER A 18 20.16 25.32 25.87
CA SER A 18 19.06 25.98 26.59
C SER A 18 19.32 27.48 26.69
N CYS A 19 18.39 28.32 26.23
CA CYS A 19 18.34 29.74 26.55
C CYS A 19 17.12 30.02 27.43
N SER A 20 17.35 30.24 28.72
CA SER A 20 16.38 30.80 29.67
C SER A 20 16.45 32.33 29.63
N VAL A 21 15.31 33.01 29.47
CA VAL A 21 15.20 34.48 29.51
C VAL A 21 14.37 34.87 30.75
N PRO A 22 14.81 35.86 31.55
CA PRO A 22 14.04 36.30 32.72
C PRO A 22 12.87 37.22 32.35
N ALA A 23 11.86 37.21 33.22
CA ALA A 23 10.66 38.01 33.15
C ALA A 23 10.87 39.40 33.76
N THR A 24 10.39 40.45 33.09
CA THR A 24 9.79 41.64 33.74
C THR A 24 9.01 42.50 32.76
N ALA A 25 7.72 42.67 33.09
CA ALA A 25 6.83 43.82 32.91
C ALA A 25 6.95 44.70 31.64
N ALA A 26 5.91 44.66 30.80
CA ALA A 26 5.06 45.83 30.52
C ALA A 26 3.88 45.45 29.63
N ARG A 27 2.73 45.97 30.01
CA ARG A 27 1.39 45.68 29.51
C ARG A 27 1.07 46.65 28.37
N GLU A 28 0.98 46.16 27.13
CA GLU A 28 0.25 46.85 26.06
C GLU A 28 -0.55 45.87 25.21
N ARG A 29 -1.87 46.02 25.29
CA ARG A 29 -2.86 45.26 24.54
C ARG A 29 -2.86 45.74 23.09
N ARG A 30 -2.12 45.07 22.22
CA ARG A 30 -2.39 45.10 20.77
C ARG A 30 -3.24 43.90 20.40
N SER A 31 -4.54 44.12 20.28
CA SER A 31 -5.45 43.18 19.63
C SER A 31 -5.16 43.16 18.13
N VAL A 32 -4.19 42.37 17.73
CA VAL A 32 -4.08 41.94 16.33
C VAL A 32 -5.24 40.99 16.08
N ILE A 33 -6.16 41.41 15.20
CA ILE A 33 -7.17 40.55 14.60
C ILE A 33 -6.41 39.44 13.86
N ARG A 34 -6.12 38.35 14.56
CA ARG A 34 -5.60 37.13 13.96
C ARG A 34 -6.76 36.56 13.18
N ALA A 35 -6.86 36.93 11.90
CA ALA A 35 -7.71 36.25 10.94
C ALA A 35 -7.52 34.76 11.17
N ARG A 36 -8.57 34.08 11.62
CA ARG A 36 -8.61 32.62 11.72
C ARG A 36 -8.40 32.11 10.30
N ARG A 37 -7.16 31.82 9.94
CA ARG A 37 -6.90 30.85 8.88
C ARG A 37 -7.26 29.51 9.50
N SER A 38 -8.55 29.16 9.42
CA SER A 38 -8.93 27.75 9.51
C SER A 38 -8.06 27.04 8.48
N PRO A 39 -7.31 25.99 8.85
CA PRO A 39 -6.72 25.13 7.86
C PRO A 39 -7.91 24.55 7.10
N GLU A 40 -8.14 25.05 5.89
CA GLU A 40 -8.99 24.42 4.91
C GLU A 40 -8.26 23.14 4.55
N SER A 41 -8.52 22.08 5.32
CA SER A 41 -8.20 20.73 4.93
C SER A 41 -9.04 20.49 3.69
N THR A 42 -8.46 20.75 2.52
CA THR A 42 -8.93 20.16 1.27
C THR A 42 -8.90 18.66 1.50
N GLU A 43 -10.02 18.11 1.95
CA GLU A 43 -10.27 16.68 1.96
C GLU A 43 -10.16 16.26 0.50
N THR A 44 -8.95 15.89 0.07
CA THR A 44 -8.75 15.20 -1.19
C THR A 44 -9.55 13.93 -1.05
N LYS A 45 -10.77 13.94 -1.60
CA LYS A 45 -11.65 12.79 -1.67
C LYS A 45 -10.80 11.65 -2.20
N ALA A 46 -10.47 10.68 -1.35
CA ALA A 46 -9.56 9.61 -1.70
C ALA A 46 -10.14 8.91 -2.92
N SER A 47 -9.54 9.13 -4.09
CA SER A 47 -9.94 8.42 -5.29
C SER A 47 -9.44 7.00 -5.13
N GLY A 48 -10.32 6.02 -5.35
CA GLY A 48 -9.92 4.61 -5.38
C GLY A 48 -8.79 4.41 -6.40
N ASN A 49 -7.83 3.57 -6.06
CA ASN A 49 -6.73 3.20 -6.94
C ASN A 49 -6.84 1.72 -7.29
N VAL A 50 -7.61 1.43 -8.35
CA VAL A 50 -7.75 0.08 -8.90
C VAL A 50 -7.27 0.06 -10.34
N THR A 51 -6.26 -0.77 -10.61
CA THR A 51 -5.72 -1.00 -11.95
C THR A 51 -6.26 -2.31 -12.51
N GLU A 52 -6.87 -2.30 -13.69
CA GLU A 52 -7.23 -3.52 -14.43
C GLU A 52 -6.16 -3.82 -15.48
N ILE A 53 -5.66 -5.06 -15.47
CA ILE A 53 -4.71 -5.60 -16.44
C ILE A 53 -5.41 -6.73 -17.19
N ILE A 54 -5.63 -6.53 -18.49
CA ILE A 54 -6.29 -7.49 -19.36
C ILE A 54 -5.23 -8.30 -20.08
N LEU A 55 -5.25 -9.62 -19.89
CA LEU A 55 -4.27 -10.55 -20.41
C LEU A 55 -4.96 -11.56 -21.32
N PRO A 56 -4.33 -11.96 -22.45
CA PRO A 56 -4.84 -13.06 -23.27
C PRO A 56 -5.01 -14.35 -22.44
N GLU A 57 -5.94 -15.21 -22.85
CA GLU A 57 -6.00 -16.58 -22.37
C GLU A 57 -4.62 -17.26 -22.38
N GLY A 58 -4.31 -17.99 -21.30
CA GLY A 58 -3.00 -18.63 -21.07
C GLY A 58 -1.88 -17.69 -20.59
N GLN A 59 -1.96 -16.38 -20.81
CA GLN A 59 -0.90 -15.43 -20.37
C GLN A 59 -1.06 -14.98 -18.93
N VAL A 60 -2.23 -15.19 -18.33
CA VAL A 60 -2.47 -14.91 -16.90
C VAL A 60 -1.68 -15.89 -16.02
N GLU A 61 -1.38 -17.06 -16.56
CA GLU A 61 -0.46 -18.03 -15.98
C GLU A 61 1.00 -17.77 -16.38
N ASN A 62 1.27 -16.79 -17.23
CA ASN A 62 2.63 -16.40 -17.57
C ASN A 62 3.22 -15.54 -16.44
N PHE A 63 3.68 -16.23 -15.41
CA PHE A 63 4.17 -15.63 -14.18
C PHE A 63 5.31 -14.62 -14.43
N GLN A 64 6.15 -14.84 -15.44
CA GLN A 64 7.31 -13.99 -15.70
C GLN A 64 6.93 -12.53 -15.93
N LEU A 65 5.77 -12.27 -16.55
CA LEU A 65 5.29 -10.91 -16.77
C LEU A 65 4.84 -10.23 -15.47
N LEU A 66 4.26 -11.00 -14.54
CA LEU A 66 3.67 -10.49 -13.31
C LEU A 66 4.68 -10.41 -12.15
N LEU A 67 5.71 -11.25 -12.16
CA LEU A 67 6.67 -11.38 -11.07
C LEU A 67 7.32 -10.05 -10.63
N PRO A 68 7.77 -9.15 -11.53
CA PRO A 68 8.37 -7.88 -11.12
C PRO A 68 7.39 -7.01 -10.32
N MET A 69 6.14 -6.91 -10.78
CA MET A 69 5.09 -6.15 -10.10
C MET A 69 4.78 -6.76 -8.73
N LEU A 70 4.58 -8.08 -8.68
CA LEU A 70 4.26 -8.77 -7.42
C LEU A 70 5.40 -8.65 -6.40
N THR A 71 6.65 -8.75 -6.85
CA THR A 71 7.84 -8.59 -6.02
C THR A 71 7.93 -7.17 -5.46
N GLN A 72 7.64 -6.16 -6.28
CA GLN A 72 7.61 -4.77 -5.83
C GLN A 72 6.54 -4.54 -4.74
N LEU A 73 5.34 -5.08 -4.92
CA LEU A 73 4.27 -4.98 -3.92
C LEU A 73 4.66 -5.68 -2.60
N ASN A 74 5.38 -6.81 -2.66
CA ASN A 74 5.80 -7.54 -1.46
C ASN A 74 6.90 -6.82 -0.63
N GLN A 75 7.38 -5.65 -1.04
CA GLN A 75 8.39 -4.90 -0.27
C GLN A 75 7.79 -3.98 0.79
N GLU A 76 6.48 -3.75 0.76
CA GLU A 76 5.76 -2.94 1.74
C GLU A 76 5.59 -3.66 3.08
N LYS A 77 5.26 -2.90 4.14
CA LYS A 77 5.10 -3.39 5.54
C LYS A 77 3.66 -3.70 5.96
N ARG A 78 2.72 -3.72 5.00
CA ARG A 78 1.32 -4.10 5.22
C ARG A 78 1.01 -5.30 4.34
N TRP A 79 -0.02 -6.06 4.68
CA TRP A 79 -0.41 -7.26 3.93
C TRP A 79 -0.58 -6.99 2.42
N LEU A 80 0.00 -7.88 1.63
CA LEU A 80 -0.35 -8.11 0.22
C LEU A 80 -1.36 -9.24 0.19
N ALA A 81 -2.56 -9.01 -0.34
CA ALA A 81 -3.54 -10.08 -0.49
C ALA A 81 -3.62 -10.55 -1.95
N TRP A 82 -3.59 -11.86 -2.18
CA TRP A 82 -3.85 -12.49 -3.46
C TRP A 82 -5.18 -13.24 -3.40
N ILE A 83 -6.11 -12.89 -4.29
CA ILE A 83 -7.43 -13.50 -4.37
C ILE A 83 -7.50 -14.36 -5.63
N ASP A 84 -7.70 -15.66 -5.43
CA ASP A 84 -7.72 -16.67 -6.49
C ASP A 84 -6.48 -16.74 -7.41
N PRO A 85 -5.24 -16.59 -6.90
CA PRO A 85 -4.05 -16.69 -7.75
C PRO A 85 -3.89 -18.09 -8.39
N PRO A 86 -3.42 -18.23 -9.64
CA PRO A 86 -3.16 -19.55 -10.21
C PRO A 86 -2.25 -20.39 -9.30
N GLN A 87 -2.56 -21.68 -9.13
CA GLN A 87 -1.82 -22.52 -8.16
C GLN A 87 -0.32 -22.64 -8.50
N ALA A 88 0.00 -22.63 -9.79
CA ALA A 88 1.39 -22.60 -10.25
C ALA A 88 2.11 -21.30 -9.90
N LEU A 89 1.42 -20.14 -9.80
CA LEU A 89 2.01 -18.89 -9.32
C LEU A 89 2.40 -19.04 -7.85
N VAL A 90 1.48 -19.51 -7.01
CA VAL A 90 1.72 -19.70 -5.57
C VAL A 90 2.90 -20.64 -5.35
N SER A 91 2.94 -21.74 -6.10
CA SER A 91 4.02 -22.75 -6.00
C SER A 91 5.38 -22.18 -6.43
N LYS A 92 5.42 -21.30 -7.45
CA LYS A 92 6.66 -20.62 -7.86
C LYS A 92 7.07 -19.57 -6.84
N TRP A 93 6.10 -18.81 -6.31
CA TRP A 93 6.32 -17.79 -5.31
C TRP A 93 7.03 -18.36 -4.08
N GLN A 94 6.54 -19.48 -3.56
CA GLN A 94 7.14 -20.17 -2.40
C GLN A 94 8.59 -20.62 -2.61
N LYS A 95 9.04 -20.80 -3.86
CA LYS A 95 10.40 -21.24 -4.20
C LYS A 95 11.37 -20.09 -4.44
N MET A 96 10.89 -18.85 -4.58
CA MET A 96 11.76 -17.71 -4.84
C MET A 96 12.46 -17.24 -3.56
N HIS A 97 13.76 -17.00 -3.67
CA HIS A 97 14.56 -16.42 -2.59
C HIS A 97 14.35 -14.90 -2.52
N GLY A 98 14.36 -14.33 -1.31
CA GLY A 98 14.26 -12.88 -1.11
C GLY A 98 12.83 -12.33 -1.00
N ILE A 99 11.81 -13.20 -0.99
CA ILE A 99 10.44 -12.80 -0.63
C ILE A 99 10.35 -12.64 0.88
N VAL A 100 9.85 -11.49 1.32
CA VAL A 100 9.43 -11.29 2.71
C VAL A 100 8.20 -12.16 2.92
N ALA A 101 8.40 -13.36 3.46
CA ALA A 101 7.33 -14.36 3.64
C ALA A 101 6.26 -13.92 4.66
N GLY A 102 6.53 -12.88 5.46
CA GLY A 102 5.69 -12.49 6.58
C GLY A 102 4.38 -11.77 6.24
N GLU A 103 4.17 -11.33 4.99
CA GLU A 103 3.09 -10.37 4.68
C GLU A 103 2.28 -10.70 3.42
N LEU A 104 2.29 -11.96 2.96
CA LEU A 104 1.41 -12.41 1.87
C LEU A 104 0.22 -13.22 2.41
N LEU A 105 -0.99 -12.78 2.11
CA LEU A 105 -2.23 -13.51 2.35
C LEU A 105 -2.73 -14.09 1.02
N VAL A 106 -2.99 -15.40 0.97
CA VAL A 106 -3.61 -16.05 -0.20
C VAL A 106 -5.03 -16.49 0.17
N LEU A 107 -6.03 -15.89 -0.49
CA LEU A 107 -7.44 -16.20 -0.31
C LEU A 107 -8.00 -16.91 -1.54
N ARG A 108 -8.96 -17.80 -1.31
CA ARG A 108 -9.67 -18.55 -2.34
C ARG A 108 -11.16 -18.25 -2.25
N SER A 109 -11.80 -17.99 -3.39
CA SER A 109 -13.25 -17.88 -3.43
C SER A 109 -13.92 -19.21 -3.10
N THR A 110 -15.12 -19.11 -2.58
CA THR A 110 -15.96 -20.22 -2.14
C THR A 110 -17.40 -19.97 -2.63
N PRO A 111 -18.32 -20.93 -2.53
CA PRO A 111 -19.73 -20.70 -2.85
C PRO A 111 -20.36 -19.54 -2.05
N ASP A 112 -19.90 -19.32 -0.82
CA ASP A 112 -20.42 -18.29 0.08
C ASP A 112 -19.74 -16.92 -0.08
N TYR A 113 -18.53 -16.91 -0.63
CA TYR A 113 -17.74 -15.69 -0.84
C TYR A 113 -17.08 -15.70 -2.21
N SER A 114 -17.59 -14.85 -3.11
CA SER A 114 -16.99 -14.64 -4.42
C SER A 114 -15.62 -13.95 -4.31
N ALA A 115 -14.80 -14.09 -5.37
CA ALA A 115 -13.51 -13.41 -5.46
C ALA A 115 -13.65 -11.89 -5.31
N GLN A 116 -14.72 -11.32 -5.89
CA GLN A 116 -15.03 -9.90 -5.78
C GLN A 116 -15.30 -9.50 -4.33
N GLU A 117 -16.16 -10.23 -3.61
CA GLU A 117 -16.47 -9.91 -2.21
C GLU A 117 -15.25 -10.03 -1.30
N LEU A 118 -14.40 -11.04 -1.53
CA LEU A 118 -13.14 -11.17 -0.80
C LEU A 118 -12.20 -9.99 -1.08
N ALA A 119 -12.09 -9.57 -2.34
CA ALA A 119 -11.27 -8.43 -2.72
C ALA A 119 -11.79 -7.11 -2.14
N GLU A 120 -13.11 -6.86 -2.20
CA GLU A 120 -13.74 -5.68 -1.60
C GLU A 120 -13.48 -5.61 -0.10
N ARG A 121 -13.67 -6.71 0.63
CA ARG A 121 -13.40 -6.76 2.08
C ARG A 121 -11.93 -6.56 2.42
N ALA A 122 -11.03 -7.17 1.65
CA ALA A 122 -9.59 -7.02 1.87
C ALA A 122 -9.12 -5.58 1.61
N LEU A 123 -9.70 -4.92 0.59
CA LEU A 123 -9.43 -3.52 0.28
C LEU A 123 -9.97 -2.58 1.35
N SER A 124 -11.24 -2.71 1.74
CA SER A 124 -11.88 -1.78 2.69
C SER A 124 -11.40 -1.94 4.13
N ALA A 125 -10.89 -3.12 4.51
CA ALA A 125 -10.34 -3.35 5.85
C ALA A 125 -9.12 -2.47 6.19
N GLY A 126 -8.40 -1.97 5.18
CA GLY A 126 -7.23 -1.09 5.35
C GLY A 126 -5.98 -1.74 5.96
N THR A 127 -6.05 -3.04 6.27
CA THR A 127 -4.92 -3.84 6.76
C THR A 127 -4.00 -4.30 5.64
N CYS A 128 -4.48 -4.31 4.40
CA CYS A 128 -3.66 -4.58 3.21
C CYS A 128 -3.12 -3.26 2.64
N HIS A 129 -1.95 -3.25 2.01
CA HIS A 129 -1.58 -2.12 1.13
C HIS A 129 -2.03 -2.37 -0.30
N ALA A 130 -2.06 -3.63 -0.73
CA ALA A 130 -2.48 -4.00 -2.05
C ALA A 130 -3.25 -5.33 -2.06
N VAL A 131 -4.20 -5.43 -2.96
CA VAL A 131 -5.01 -6.63 -3.21
C VAL A 131 -4.94 -6.94 -4.70
N VAL A 132 -4.44 -8.12 -5.03
CA VAL A 132 -4.35 -8.62 -6.40
C VAL A 132 -5.41 -9.71 -6.58
N MET A 133 -6.36 -9.49 -7.49
CA MET A 133 -7.46 -10.43 -7.76
C MET A 133 -7.34 -10.99 -9.17
N TRP A 134 -7.42 -12.31 -9.29
CA TRP A 134 -7.52 -13.00 -10.57
C TRP A 134 -8.99 -13.34 -10.85
N THR A 135 -9.49 -12.95 -12.02
CA THR A 135 -10.87 -13.26 -12.42
C THR A 135 -10.99 -13.43 -13.93
N ARG A 136 -12.00 -14.17 -14.38
CA ARG A 136 -12.36 -14.24 -15.81
C ARG A 136 -13.31 -13.13 -16.23
N LYS A 137 -14.05 -12.56 -15.28
CA LYS A 137 -15.07 -11.56 -15.54
C LYS A 137 -15.10 -10.53 -14.44
N LEU A 138 -15.24 -9.28 -14.84
CA LEU A 138 -15.49 -8.18 -13.94
C LEU A 138 -16.42 -7.19 -14.64
N GLY A 139 -17.60 -6.97 -14.06
CA GLY A 139 -18.54 -5.98 -14.56
C GLY A 139 -18.17 -4.58 -14.10
N ARG A 140 -18.71 -3.55 -14.77
CA ARG A 140 -18.46 -2.16 -14.41
C ARG A 140 -18.85 -1.84 -12.96
N ALA A 141 -20.04 -2.26 -12.53
CA ALA A 141 -20.51 -2.03 -11.16
C ALA A 141 -19.59 -2.68 -10.10
N ALA A 142 -19.08 -3.88 -10.40
CA ALA A 142 -18.11 -4.56 -9.56
C ALA A 142 -16.78 -3.81 -9.49
N PHE A 143 -16.29 -3.30 -10.62
CA PHE A 143 -15.08 -2.49 -10.67
C PHE A 143 -15.23 -1.16 -9.89
N GLU A 144 -16.38 -0.51 -9.99
CA GLU A 144 -16.71 0.70 -9.20
C GLU A 144 -16.78 0.40 -7.69
N SER A 145 -17.32 -0.75 -7.31
CA SER A 145 -17.33 -1.23 -5.91
C SER A 145 -15.91 -1.43 -5.37
N LEU A 146 -15.03 -2.07 -6.16
CA LEU A 146 -13.62 -2.24 -5.80
C LEU A 146 -12.90 -0.88 -5.65
N GLN A 147 -13.18 0.09 -6.51
CA GLN A 147 -12.62 1.44 -6.38
C GLN A 147 -13.07 2.11 -5.08
N LYS A 148 -14.33 1.98 -4.71
CA LYS A 148 -14.84 2.50 -3.43
C LYS A 148 -14.14 1.84 -2.23
N ALA A 149 -14.03 0.51 -2.24
CA ALA A 149 -13.35 -0.24 -1.19
C ALA A 149 -11.85 0.13 -1.08
N SER A 150 -11.19 0.31 -2.22
CA SER A 150 -9.80 0.77 -2.32
C SER A 150 -9.61 2.15 -1.68
N ALA A 151 -10.51 3.08 -1.95
CA ALA A 151 -10.50 4.41 -1.34
C ALA A 151 -10.71 4.34 0.18
N GLU A 152 -11.67 3.52 0.63
CA GLU A 152 -12.04 3.36 2.03
C GLU A 152 -10.88 2.85 2.89
N GLY A 153 -10.18 1.80 2.43
CA GLY A 153 -9.05 1.24 3.17
C GLY A 153 -7.68 1.76 2.75
N ASN A 154 -7.59 2.83 1.95
CA ASN A 154 -6.32 3.37 1.44
C ASN A 154 -5.38 2.26 0.91
N SER A 155 -5.92 1.44 0.02
CA SER A 155 -5.30 0.22 -0.51
C SER A 155 -5.34 0.24 -2.04
N HIS A 156 -4.33 -0.32 -2.69
CA HIS A 156 -4.33 -0.48 -4.15
C HIS A 156 -5.01 -1.79 -4.57
N GLY A 157 -5.91 -1.72 -5.54
CA GLY A 157 -6.44 -2.90 -6.21
C GLY A 157 -5.72 -3.18 -7.52
N VAL A 158 -5.38 -4.44 -7.78
CA VAL A 158 -4.94 -4.91 -9.10
C VAL A 158 -5.84 -6.04 -9.54
N VAL A 159 -6.56 -5.85 -10.64
CA VAL A 159 -7.42 -6.87 -11.24
C VAL A 159 -6.70 -7.47 -12.45
N LEU A 160 -6.45 -8.77 -12.39
CA LEU A 160 -5.89 -9.54 -13.50
C LEU A 160 -7.03 -10.29 -14.18
N ARG A 161 -7.46 -9.79 -15.35
CA ARG A 161 -8.58 -10.35 -16.10
C ARG A 161 -8.12 -11.09 -17.35
N GLN A 162 -8.57 -12.32 -17.52
CA GLN A 162 -8.35 -13.09 -18.74
C GLN A 162 -9.38 -12.66 -19.81
N ARG A 163 -8.94 -12.51 -21.06
CA ARG A 163 -9.80 -12.30 -22.23
C ARG A 163 -9.63 -13.38 -23.29
#